data_AF-A0A164JLY0-F1
#
_entry.id   AF-A0A164JLY0-F1
#
_cell.length_a   1.000
_cell.length_b   1.000
_cell.length_c   1.000
_cell.angle_alpha   90.00
_cell.angle_beta   90.00
_cell.angle_gamma   90.00
#
_symmetry.space_group_name_H-M   'P 1'
#
loop_
_entity.id
_entity.type
_entity.pdbx_description
1 polymer ?
#
loop_
_entity_poly.entity_id
_entity_poly.type
_entity_poly.pdbx_seq_one_letter_code
_entity_poly.pdbx_strand_id
1 'polypeptide(L)'
;MSTAVPLPATDRRDNRPCLSVDPEVFFPSGWADRETRTASARAMCRACFAVRECAAEALRSGITHGVVATIDLGDEDHPALGRRKRERLRAIAEGGELRPHQRA
;
A
#
# COMPACT_ATOMS: atom_id res chain seq x y z
N MET A 1 -13.28 13.04 -41.15
CA MET A 1 -11.92 12.88 -40.61
C MET A 1 -11.91 13.49 -39.21
N SER A 2 -12.02 12.67 -38.17
CA SER A 2 -12.03 13.13 -36.79
C SER A 2 -10.94 12.35 -36.04
N THR A 3 -9.79 12.99 -35.86
CA THR A 3 -8.68 12.44 -35.09
C THR A 3 -8.95 12.72 -33.62
N ALA A 4 -9.52 11.75 -32.92
CA ALA A 4 -9.50 11.74 -31.47
C ALA A 4 -8.06 11.47 -31.02
N VAL A 5 -7.41 12.50 -30.48
CA VAL A 5 -6.13 12.35 -29.77
C VAL A 5 -6.41 11.54 -28.50
N PRO A 6 -5.80 10.37 -28.28
CA PRO A 6 -5.92 9.69 -27.00
C PRO A 6 -5.16 10.53 -25.97
N LEU A 7 -5.88 11.08 -24.99
CA LEU A 7 -5.23 11.56 -23.77
C LEU A 7 -4.45 10.38 -23.16
N PRO A 8 -3.24 10.59 -22.62
CA PRO A 8 -2.50 9.50 -22.02
C PRO A 8 -3.37 8.90 -20.92
N ALA A 9 -3.59 7.59 -20.97
CA ALA A 9 -4.18 6.88 -19.86
C ALA A 9 -3.25 7.13 -18.68
N THR A 10 -3.62 8.05 -17.78
CA THR A 10 -2.95 8.20 -16.48
C THR A 10 -2.91 6.81 -15.90
N ASP A 11 -1.72 6.21 -15.83
CA ASP A 11 -1.58 4.86 -15.31
C ASP A 11 -2.23 4.92 -13.92
N ARG A 12 -3.12 3.97 -13.62
CA ARG A 12 -3.72 3.95 -12.28
C ARG A 12 -2.64 3.86 -11.20
N ARG A 13 -1.45 3.37 -11.52
CA ARG A 13 -0.28 3.52 -10.62
C ARG A 13 -0.08 4.96 -10.16
N ASP A 14 -0.21 5.94 -11.05
CA ASP A 14 -0.01 7.37 -10.79
C ASP A 14 -1.15 8.00 -9.98
N ASN A 15 -2.29 7.31 -9.85
CA ASN A 15 -3.46 7.81 -9.12
C ASN A 15 -3.66 7.12 -7.75
N ARG A 16 -2.62 6.50 -7.21
CA ARG A 16 -2.66 5.95 -5.85
C ARG A 16 -2.62 7.11 -4.83
N PRO A 17 -3.51 7.15 -3.83
CA PRO A 17 -3.51 8.23 -2.84
C PRO A 17 -2.18 8.41 -2.10
N CYS A 18 -1.39 7.34 -1.95
CA CYS A 18 -0.09 7.39 -1.32
C CYS A 18 0.98 8.16 -2.11
N LEU A 19 0.76 8.46 -3.40
CA LEU A 19 1.71 9.21 -4.22
C LEU A 19 1.54 10.73 -4.09
N SER A 20 0.41 11.21 -3.57
CA SER A 20 0.13 12.64 -3.41
C SER A 20 0.48 13.18 -2.03
N VAL A 21 1.15 12.39 -1.20
CA VAL A 21 1.57 12.78 0.16
C VAL A 21 3.06 12.52 0.34
N ASP A 22 3.62 13.11 1.39
CA ASP A 22 4.99 12.84 1.80
C ASP A 22 5.18 11.33 2.10
N PRO A 23 6.16 10.64 1.46
CA PRO A 23 6.46 9.25 1.73
C PRO A 23 6.72 8.94 3.22
N GLU A 24 7.25 9.89 3.99
CA GLU A 24 7.59 9.72 5.41
C GLU A 24 6.36 9.39 6.28
N VAL A 25 5.15 9.72 5.83
CA VAL A 25 3.88 9.32 6.49
C VAL A 25 3.76 7.79 6.60
N PHE A 26 4.37 7.05 5.67
CA PHE A 26 4.38 5.58 5.67
C PHE A 26 5.55 4.98 6.45
N PHE A 27 6.52 5.77 6.90
CA PHE A 27 7.71 5.32 7.63
C PHE A 27 7.84 5.98 9.01
N PRO A 28 6.85 5.82 9.91
CA PRO A 28 6.96 6.41 11.25
C PRO A 28 8.11 5.75 12.03
N SER A 29 8.98 6.57 12.63
CA SER A 29 10.13 6.13 13.42
C SER A 29 9.82 6.01 14.91
N GLY A 30 10.34 5.00 15.58
CA GLY A 30 10.13 4.76 17.01
C GLY A 30 8.74 4.23 17.36
N TRP A 31 8.61 3.75 18.60
CA TRP A 31 7.41 3.05 19.07
C TRP A 31 6.39 3.92 19.82
N ALA A 32 6.82 5.05 20.38
CA ALA A 32 5.93 5.97 21.07
C ALA A 32 4.85 6.51 20.12
N ASP A 33 3.59 6.49 20.53
CA ASP A 33 2.44 7.00 19.76
C ASP A 33 2.30 6.44 18.34
N ARG A 34 2.86 5.25 18.09
CA ARG A 34 2.93 4.65 16.75
C ARG A 34 1.55 4.37 16.16
N GLU A 35 0.59 3.94 16.97
CA GLU A 35 -0.78 3.69 16.48
C GLU A 35 -1.42 4.99 15.97
N THR A 36 -1.25 6.10 16.68
CA THR A 36 -1.74 7.43 16.26
C THR A 36 -1.05 7.89 14.98
N ARG A 37 0.28 7.76 14.90
CA ARG A 37 1.05 8.20 13.71
C ARG A 37 0.76 7.35 12.47
N THR A 38 0.50 6.05 12.64
CA THR A 38 0.13 5.15 11.54
C THR A 38 -1.33 5.27 11.11
N ALA A 39 -2.20 5.93 11.90
CA ALA A 39 -3.63 6.01 11.62
C ALA A 39 -3.93 6.65 10.26
N SER A 40 -3.28 7.77 9.94
CA SER A 40 -3.45 8.47 8.66
C SER A 40 -3.00 7.62 7.48
N ALA A 41 -1.82 6.99 7.56
CA ALA A 41 -1.31 6.08 6.54
C ALA A 41 -2.28 4.89 6.31
N ARG A 42 -2.78 4.28 7.39
CA ARG A 42 -3.74 3.18 7.30
C ARG A 42 -5.07 3.63 6.68
N ALA A 43 -5.56 4.82 7.01
CA ALA A 43 -6.78 5.36 6.42
C ALA A 43 -6.63 5.54 4.90
N MET A 44 -5.49 6.04 4.44
CA MET A 44 -5.17 6.12 3.02
C MET A 44 -5.10 4.75 2.35
N CYS A 45 -4.44 3.77 2.99
CA CYS A 45 -4.41 2.40 2.46
C CYS A 45 -5.81 1.79 2.35
N ARG A 46 -6.72 2.07 3.28
CA ARG A 46 -8.11 1.58 3.24
C ARG A 46 -8.92 2.16 2.07
N ALA A 47 -8.64 3.41 1.71
CA ALA A 47 -9.29 4.09 0.57
C ALA A 47 -8.66 3.74 -0.79
N CYS A 48 -7.48 3.11 -0.79
CA CYS A 48 -6.74 2.81 -2.01
C CYS A 48 -7.31 1.59 -2.74
N PHE A 49 -7.71 1.77 -4.00
CA PHE A 49 -8.19 0.68 -4.86
C PHE A 49 -7.14 -0.40 -5.11
N ALA A 50 -5.85 -0.08 -4.96
CA ALA A 50 -4.73 -1.00 -5.21
C ALA A 50 -4.20 -1.68 -3.93
N VAL A 51 -4.97 -1.68 -2.84
CA VAL A 51 -4.52 -2.21 -1.53
C VAL A 51 -4.10 -3.68 -1.61
N ARG A 52 -4.72 -4.45 -2.50
CA ARG A 52 -4.44 -5.88 -2.70
C ARG A 52 -3.16 -6.12 -3.48
N GLU A 53 -2.96 -5.42 -4.59
CA GLU A 53 -1.69 -5.46 -5.31
C GLU A 53 -0.55 -4.98 -4.42
N CYS A 54 -0.79 -3.95 -3.61
CA CYS A 54 0.18 -3.44 -2.64
C CYS A 54 0.57 -4.54 -1.63
N ALA A 55 -0.40 -5.29 -1.08
CA ALA A 55 -0.11 -6.40 -0.17
C ALA A 55 0.68 -7.52 -0.86
N ALA A 56 0.29 -7.89 -2.09
CA ALA A 56 0.98 -8.92 -2.86
C ALA A 56 2.40 -8.50 -3.26
N GLU A 57 2.59 -7.23 -3.63
CA GLU A 57 3.90 -6.67 -3.94
C GLU A 57 4.79 -6.60 -2.70
N ALA A 58 4.27 -6.14 -1.56
CA ALA A 58 5.03 -6.11 -0.31
C ALA A 58 5.56 -7.50 0.10
N LEU A 59 4.76 -8.55 -0.13
CA LEU A 59 5.19 -9.93 0.07
C LEU A 59 6.27 -10.40 -0.92
N ARG A 60 6.21 -9.96 -2.19
CA ARG A 60 7.17 -10.32 -3.23
C ARG A 60 8.51 -9.59 -3.10
N SER A 61 8.46 -8.29 -2.88
CA SER A 61 9.64 -7.43 -2.75
C SER A 61 10.34 -7.58 -1.40
N GLY A 62 9.67 -8.19 -0.41
CA GLY A 62 10.25 -8.44 0.90
C GLY A 62 10.33 -7.19 1.77
N ILE A 63 9.41 -6.22 1.59
CA ILE A 63 9.33 -5.03 2.45
C ILE A 63 9.14 -5.45 3.91
N THR A 64 9.99 -4.94 4.81
CA THR A 64 10.02 -5.31 6.23
C THR A 64 9.60 -4.21 7.20
N HIS A 65 9.52 -2.96 6.75
CA HIS A 65 9.27 -1.79 7.59
C HIS A 65 8.24 -0.85 6.93
N GLY A 66 7.68 0.05 7.72
CA GLY A 66 6.66 1.02 7.29
C GLY A 66 5.24 0.45 7.24
N VAL A 67 4.30 1.27 6.79
CA VAL A 67 2.89 0.92 6.64
C VAL A 67 2.60 0.52 5.20
N VAL A 68 2.21 -0.73 4.98
CA VAL A 68 1.85 -1.27 3.66
C VAL A 68 0.52 -1.98 3.72
N ALA A 69 -0.36 -1.73 2.75
CA ALA A 69 -1.67 -2.36 2.65
C ALA A 69 -2.45 -2.39 3.98
N THR A 70 -2.47 -1.28 4.73
CA THR A 70 -3.08 -1.13 6.08
C THR A 70 -2.34 -1.80 7.24
N ILE A 71 -1.27 -2.54 6.97
CA ILE A 71 -0.46 -3.23 7.97
C ILE A 71 0.79 -2.38 8.27
N ASP A 72 0.95 -2.02 9.53
CA ASP A 72 2.22 -1.45 10.02
C ASP A 72 3.23 -2.59 10.24
N LEU A 73 4.40 -2.51 9.63
CA LEU A 73 5.48 -3.49 9.73
C LEU A 73 6.57 -3.14 10.74
N GLY A 74 6.44 -2.01 11.43
CA GLY A 74 7.48 -1.50 12.32
C GLY A 74 8.42 -0.54 11.61
N ASP A 75 9.51 -0.17 12.28
CA ASP A 75 10.62 0.61 11.71
C ASP A 75 11.91 -0.21 11.78
N GLU A 76 13.01 0.34 11.29
CA GLU A 76 14.29 -0.38 11.20
C GLU A 76 14.83 -0.80 12.57
N ASP A 77 14.63 0.02 13.61
CA ASP A 77 15.08 -0.25 14.97
C ASP A 77 14.09 -1.17 15.72
N HIS A 78 12.82 -1.12 15.35
CA HIS A 78 11.72 -1.87 15.94
C HIS A 78 10.93 -2.64 14.88
N PRO A 79 11.53 -3.68 14.26
CA PRO A 79 10.85 -4.50 13.28
C PRO A 79 9.68 -5.23 13.94
N ALA A 80 8.53 -5.18 13.29
CA ALA A 80 7.32 -5.80 13.80
C ALA A 80 6.70 -6.78 12.78
N LEU A 81 7.34 -7.01 11.63
CA LEU A 81 6.98 -8.05 10.66
C LEU A 81 7.23 -9.44 11.25
N GLY A 82 6.23 -9.98 11.95
CA GLY A 82 6.17 -11.37 12.38
C GLY A 82 5.28 -12.24 11.50
N ARG A 83 5.22 -13.55 11.80
CA ARG A 83 4.32 -14.53 11.14
C ARG A 83 2.88 -14.01 11.00
N ARG A 84 2.32 -13.46 12.08
CA ARG A 84 0.94 -12.93 12.11
C ARG A 84 0.73 -11.77 11.11
N LYS A 85 1.71 -10.87 10.97
CA LYS A 85 1.60 -9.75 10.02
C LYS A 85 1.71 -10.22 8.57
N ARG A 86 2.60 -11.18 8.30
CA ARG A 86 2.69 -11.84 6.98
C ARG A 86 1.39 -12.55 6.61
N GLU A 87 0.77 -13.27 7.55
CA GLU A 87 -0.53 -13.91 7.34
C GLU A 87 -1.64 -12.90 7.04
N ARG A 88 -1.66 -11.74 7.73
CA ARG A 88 -2.60 -10.66 7.42
C ARG A 88 -2.37 -10.06 6.03
N LEU A 89 -1.12 -9.84 5.62
CA LEU A 89 -0.80 -9.37 4.28
C LEU A 89 -1.27 -10.37 3.20
N ARG A 90 -1.07 -11.67 3.43
CA ARG A 90 -1.58 -12.72 2.54
C ARG A 90 -3.11 -12.69 2.44
N ALA A 91 -3.79 -12.61 3.58
CA ALA A 91 -5.25 -12.53 3.60
C ALA A 91 -5.78 -11.30 2.82
N ILE A 92 -5.10 -10.15 2.91
CA ILE A 92 -5.46 -8.95 2.12
C ILE A 92 -5.21 -9.17 0.63
N ALA A 93 -4.08 -9.79 0.26
CA ALA A 93 -3.81 -10.13 -1.13
C ALA A 93 -4.88 -11.09 -1.69
N GLU A 94 -5.34 -12.04 -0.88
CA GLU A 94 -6.28 -13.10 -1.25
C GLU A 94 -7.76 -12.67 -1.25
N GLY A 95 -8.16 -11.71 -0.41
CA GLY A 95 -9.56 -11.35 -0.14
C GLY A 95 -10.35 -10.68 -1.29
N GLY A 96 -11.16 -11.46 -2.01
CA GLY A 96 -12.43 -11.08 -2.66
C GLY A 96 -12.35 -10.48 -4.08
N GLU A 97 -12.46 -11.33 -5.12
CA GLU A 97 -12.39 -11.04 -6.56
C GLU A 97 -11.28 -10.05 -6.96
N LEU A 98 -10.20 -10.60 -7.54
CA LEU A 98 -9.33 -9.80 -8.39
C LEU A 98 -10.26 -9.11 -9.40
N ARG A 99 -10.51 -7.80 -9.29
CA ARG A 99 -10.75 -7.03 -10.51
C ARG A 99 -9.40 -7.04 -11.18
N PRO A 100 -9.19 -7.84 -12.25
CA PRO A 100 -7.93 -7.83 -12.93
C PRO A 100 -7.77 -6.39 -13.40
N HIS A 101 -6.76 -5.70 -12.89
CA HIS A 101 -6.30 -4.44 -13.45
C HIS A 101 -5.64 -4.85 -14.76
N GLN A 102 -6.50 -5.08 -15.76
CA GLN A 102 -6.10 -5.55 -17.07
C GLN A 102 -5.06 -4.58 -17.59
N ARG A 103 -3.88 -5.14 -17.90
CA ARG A 103 -2.80 -4.47 -18.62
C ARG A 103 -3.42 -3.86 -19.87
N ALA A 104 -3.34 -2.55 -19.98
CA ALA A 104 -3.34 -1.86 -21.27
C ALA A 104 -1.89 -1.80 -21.74
#